data_AF-A0A6I9RCL8-F1
#
_entry.id   AF-A0A6I9RCL8-F1
#
_cell.length_a   1.000
_cell.length_b   1.000
_cell.length_c   1.000
_cell.angle_alpha   90.00
_cell.angle_beta   90.00
_cell.angle_gamma   90.00
#
_symmetry.space_group_name_H-M   'P 1'
#
loop_
_entity.id
_entity.type
_entity.pdbx_description
1 polymer ?
#
loop_
_entity_poly.entity_id
_entity_poly.type
_entity_poly.pdbx_seq_one_letter_code
_entity_poly.pdbx_strand_id
1 'polypeptide(L)'
;MQPKPPNTILNPSASLLTQLLPPFLTKRHPTPSSLTTSPPPSPAPKPPTLKRCIALLQTWKSLPKIKQIHAHSIRTGVPLSDRAFGKHLVFALVSLSPSPLPCAAAVFSQIHLPGVFTYNTMIRGYAESDSPGPALLVHRQMLAAAIPPDTHTYPFLLKACAKLMALREGEKVHSLSVKNGLETCVFVQNTLVHFYGTCGLFESAYKVFEEMDERNLVTWNSIINGFATNGRPNEALTLFREMNLEDSGVKPDGFTMVSLLCACAELGALALGRRAHLYLVKVGLYGNVHVENALIDLYAKCGSIEEAYRVFDEMASKTVVSWTSLIVGLAVNGFGKEALELFSAMERERLVPTEITLVGVLYACSHCGLVDEGFRYFNRMKNEYNIVPKIEHYGCMVDLLGRAGLVEQAHDYIMNMPLAPNAVVWRTLLGACAMHKRLDLGNVAWARLVELDPGHSGDYVLLSNLYAAVGRWGEVHRLRRSMLKGGVRKMPGHSLVELGNRVHEFVMGDRSHSQSDEIYVMLEEIANKLRLEGYVPRTTNVLADIEEEEKETALNYHSERLAIAFALLNSAPGVPIRIVKNLRVCADCHLVTKLISKVYNREIVVRDRSRFHHFRDGSCSCKDYW
;
A
#
# COMPACT_ATOMS: atom_id res chain seq x y z
N MET A 1 22.53 29.17 22.26
CA MET A 1 21.13 29.25 22.72
C MET A 1 20.37 28.11 22.08
N GLN A 2 19.69 27.28 22.88
CA GLN A 2 19.12 25.99 22.48
C GLN A 2 18.03 26.11 21.40
N PRO A 3 17.90 25.12 20.48
CA PRO A 3 16.84 25.08 19.47
C PRO A 3 15.53 24.51 20.06
N LYS A 4 14.41 25.19 19.75
CA LYS A 4 13.05 24.75 20.07
C LYS A 4 12.63 23.52 19.23
N PRO A 5 11.84 22.58 19.78
CA PRO A 5 11.30 21.45 19.02
C PRO A 5 10.10 21.87 18.14
N PRO A 6 9.85 21.17 17.01
CA PRO A 6 8.78 21.49 16.08
C PRO A 6 7.39 21.05 16.58
N ASN A 7 6.40 21.89 16.25
CA ASN A 7 4.98 21.76 16.57
C ASN A 7 4.36 20.44 16.08
N THR A 8 3.71 19.73 17.00
CA THR A 8 2.87 18.58 16.71
C THR A 8 1.48 19.08 16.27
N ILE A 9 1.07 18.68 15.07
CA ILE A 9 -0.29 18.91 14.56
C ILE A 9 -1.25 18.05 15.38
N LEU A 10 -2.10 18.71 16.16
CA LEU A 10 -3.18 18.11 16.96
C LEU A 10 -4.29 17.60 16.03
N ASN A 11 -4.50 16.29 16.03
CA ASN A 11 -5.63 15.64 15.39
C ASN A 11 -6.84 15.69 16.35
N PRO A 12 -7.98 16.34 16.01
CA PRO A 12 -9.12 16.42 16.90
C PRO A 12 -10.06 15.23 16.66
N SER A 13 -9.79 14.10 17.31
CA SER A 13 -10.75 12.98 17.39
C SER A 13 -10.70 12.21 18.71
N ALA A 14 -10.09 12.78 19.76
CA ALA A 14 -9.90 12.14 21.06
C ALA A 14 -10.77 12.71 22.20
N SER A 15 -11.97 13.24 21.93
CA SER A 15 -12.84 13.84 22.97
C SER A 15 -14.25 13.25 23.12
N LEU A 16 -14.54 12.07 22.56
CA LEU A 16 -15.89 11.46 22.64
C LEU A 16 -15.89 10.07 23.31
N LEU A 17 -15.10 9.88 24.36
CA LEU A 17 -15.05 8.65 25.16
C LEU A 17 -15.53 8.82 26.63
N THR A 18 -16.25 9.91 26.93
CA THR A 18 -16.61 10.26 28.33
C THR A 18 -18.11 10.31 28.64
N GLN A 19 -18.96 9.69 27.85
CA GLN A 19 -20.38 9.56 28.20
C GLN A 19 -20.87 8.19 27.81
N LEU A 20 -20.93 7.29 28.79
CA LEU A 20 -21.89 6.17 28.92
C LEU A 20 -21.45 5.35 30.14
N LEU A 21 -21.85 5.77 31.35
CA LEU A 21 -22.03 4.90 32.53
C LEU A 21 -22.77 5.70 33.64
N PRO A 22 -23.74 5.12 34.39
CA PRO A 22 -24.38 5.74 35.55
C PRO A 22 -23.54 5.59 36.84
N PRO A 23 -23.81 6.38 37.90
CA PRO A 23 -22.91 6.55 39.05
C PRO A 23 -22.93 5.36 40.03
N PHE A 24 -21.75 4.93 40.48
CA PHE A 24 -21.59 3.92 41.53
C PHE A 24 -21.62 4.56 42.93
N LEU A 25 -22.48 4.01 43.79
CA LEU A 25 -22.54 4.27 45.23
C LEU A 25 -21.31 3.68 45.93
N THR A 26 -20.60 4.52 46.67
CA THR A 26 -19.53 4.13 47.60
C THR A 26 -20.12 3.47 48.85
N LYS A 27 -19.72 2.24 49.17
CA LYS A 27 -19.92 1.66 50.51
C LYS A 27 -18.57 1.46 51.19
N ARG A 28 -18.47 2.05 52.39
CA ARG A 28 -17.33 2.02 53.31
C ARG A 28 -17.05 0.60 53.81
N HIS A 29 -15.76 0.28 53.98
CA HIS A 29 -15.26 -0.90 54.69
C HIS A 29 -15.45 -0.76 56.21
N PRO A 30 -15.72 -1.85 56.95
CA PRO A 30 -15.36 -1.97 58.36
C PRO A 30 -14.03 -2.72 58.54
N THR A 31 -13.30 -2.32 59.59
CA THR A 31 -12.02 -2.85 60.09
C THR A 31 -12.11 -4.27 60.67
N PRO A 32 -10.99 -4.99 60.83
CA PRO A 32 -10.99 -6.44 61.08
C PRO A 32 -11.17 -6.76 62.56
N SER A 33 -12.04 -7.73 62.85
CA SER A 33 -12.04 -8.44 64.13
C SER A 33 -11.75 -9.93 63.89
N SER A 34 -10.91 -10.46 64.76
CA SER A 34 -10.32 -11.80 64.78
C SER A 34 -11.37 -12.90 64.91
N LEU A 35 -11.42 -13.84 63.97
CA LEU A 35 -12.05 -15.15 64.16
C LEU A 35 -11.18 -16.27 63.55
N THR A 36 -11.03 -17.29 64.36
CA THR A 36 -10.25 -18.52 64.25
C THR A 36 -10.45 -19.30 62.96
N THR A 37 -9.35 -19.89 62.47
CA THR A 37 -9.24 -20.68 61.25
C THR A 37 -9.86 -22.08 61.42
N SER A 38 -10.85 -22.40 60.59
CA SER A 38 -11.23 -23.78 60.26
C SER A 38 -10.63 -24.16 58.89
N PRO A 39 -10.28 -25.44 58.66
CA PRO A 39 -9.69 -25.87 57.39
C PRO A 39 -10.69 -25.67 56.24
N PRO A 40 -10.22 -25.39 55.01
CA PRO A 40 -11.12 -25.14 53.89
C PRO A 40 -11.93 -26.40 53.58
N PRO A 41 -13.24 -26.27 53.30
CA PRO A 41 -14.04 -27.42 52.90
C PRO A 41 -13.56 -27.94 51.55
N SER A 42 -13.50 -29.26 51.41
CA SER A 42 -13.29 -29.94 50.14
C SER A 42 -14.25 -29.42 49.06
N PRO A 43 -13.82 -29.26 47.79
CA PRO A 43 -14.68 -28.69 46.75
C PRO A 43 -15.92 -29.56 46.54
N ALA A 44 -17.10 -28.96 46.73
CA ALA A 44 -18.39 -29.62 46.47
C ALA A 44 -18.46 -30.13 45.01
N PRO A 45 -19.10 -31.28 44.75
CA PRO A 45 -19.25 -31.80 43.40
C PRO A 45 -20.05 -30.83 42.52
N LYS A 46 -19.44 -30.37 41.43
CA LYS A 46 -20.07 -29.44 40.47
C LYS A 46 -21.37 -30.04 39.90
N PRO A 47 -22.45 -29.24 39.70
CA PRO A 47 -23.74 -29.74 39.22
C PRO A 47 -23.59 -30.50 37.89
N PRO A 48 -24.26 -31.66 37.71
CA PRO A 48 -24.22 -32.42 36.45
C PRO A 48 -24.69 -31.60 35.24
N THR A 49 -25.57 -30.62 35.47
CA THR A 49 -26.07 -29.66 34.49
C THR A 49 -24.99 -28.72 33.96
N LEU A 50 -24.08 -28.24 34.81
CA LEU A 50 -22.95 -27.38 34.42
C LEU A 50 -22.00 -28.10 33.45
N LYS A 51 -21.62 -29.34 33.78
CA LYS A 51 -20.76 -30.18 32.93
C LYS A 51 -21.40 -30.41 31.55
N ARG A 52 -22.71 -30.69 31.52
CA ARG A 52 -23.46 -30.89 30.28
C ARG A 52 -23.51 -29.63 29.42
N CYS A 53 -23.78 -28.47 30.00
CA CYS A 53 -23.80 -27.20 29.27
C CYS A 53 -22.42 -26.86 28.67
N ILE A 54 -21.33 -27.09 29.42
CA ILE A 54 -19.97 -26.89 28.93
C ILE A 54 -19.65 -27.81 27.75
N ALA A 55 -19.99 -29.11 27.85
CA ALA A 55 -19.78 -30.07 26.76
C ALA A 55 -20.56 -29.67 25.49
N LEU A 56 -21.77 -29.14 25.63
CA LEU A 56 -22.56 -28.63 24.50
C LEU A 56 -21.91 -27.38 23.87
N LEU A 57 -21.35 -26.47 24.66
CA LEU A 57 -20.63 -25.30 24.13
C LEU A 57 -19.35 -25.66 23.37
N GLN A 58 -18.68 -26.75 23.76
CA GLN A 58 -17.48 -27.23 23.08
C GLN A 58 -17.77 -27.94 21.76
N THR A 59 -18.97 -28.52 21.61
CA THR A 59 -19.37 -29.28 20.42
C THR A 59 -20.13 -28.43 19.40
N TRP A 60 -20.91 -27.44 19.85
CA TRP A 60 -21.81 -26.70 18.97
C TRP A 60 -21.27 -25.31 18.63
N LYS A 61 -21.04 -25.06 17.34
CA LYS A 61 -20.40 -23.84 16.81
C LYS A 61 -21.35 -22.94 16.01
N SER A 62 -22.57 -22.71 16.50
CA SER A 62 -23.53 -21.81 15.84
C SER A 62 -24.25 -20.91 16.84
N LEU A 63 -24.48 -19.65 16.47
CA LEU A 63 -25.10 -18.65 17.34
C LEU A 63 -26.47 -19.07 17.91
N PRO A 64 -27.41 -19.65 17.12
CA PRO A 64 -28.72 -20.06 17.65
C PRO A 64 -28.60 -21.15 18.72
N LYS A 65 -27.72 -22.14 18.48
CA LYS A 65 -27.45 -23.23 19.43
C LYS A 65 -26.79 -22.73 20.71
N ILE A 66 -25.83 -21.79 20.61
CA ILE A 66 -25.19 -21.16 21.78
C ILE A 66 -26.23 -20.37 22.60
N LYS A 67 -27.13 -19.63 21.95
CA LYS A 67 -28.26 -18.94 22.63
C LYS A 67 -29.19 -19.92 23.34
N GLN A 68 -29.50 -21.07 22.73
CA GLN A 68 -30.31 -22.12 23.36
C GLN A 68 -29.63 -22.71 24.60
N ILE A 69 -28.33 -23.00 24.53
CA ILE A 69 -27.56 -23.51 25.67
C ILE A 69 -27.54 -22.47 26.80
N HIS A 70 -27.33 -21.19 26.47
CA HIS A 70 -27.37 -20.10 27.43
C HIS A 70 -28.77 -19.96 28.08
N ALA A 71 -29.86 -20.01 27.31
CA ALA A 71 -31.20 -19.97 27.88
C ALA A 71 -31.50 -21.19 28.79
N HIS A 72 -31.00 -22.37 28.40
CA HIS A 72 -31.13 -23.59 29.21
C HIS A 72 -30.32 -23.51 30.51
N SER A 73 -29.11 -22.93 30.49
CA SER A 73 -28.29 -22.75 31.68
C SER A 73 -29.00 -21.87 32.72
N ILE A 74 -29.64 -20.78 32.27
CA ILE A 74 -30.44 -19.89 33.13
C ILE A 74 -31.59 -20.66 33.78
N ARG A 75 -32.39 -21.41 32.99
CA ARG A 75 -33.53 -22.18 33.53
C ARG A 75 -33.12 -23.30 34.50
N THR A 76 -31.93 -23.85 34.32
CA THR A 76 -31.41 -24.96 35.14
C THR A 76 -30.56 -24.50 36.31
N GLY A 77 -30.52 -23.20 36.59
CA GLY A 77 -29.84 -22.64 37.76
C GLY A 77 -28.31 -22.57 37.62
N VAL A 78 -27.77 -22.53 36.40
CA VAL A 78 -26.35 -22.25 36.13
C VAL A 78 -26.20 -20.77 35.77
N PRO A 79 -25.81 -19.90 36.73
CA PRO A 79 -25.75 -18.46 36.51
C PRO A 79 -24.56 -18.08 35.61
N LEU A 80 -24.69 -16.95 34.90
CA LEU A 80 -23.59 -16.38 34.11
C LEU A 80 -22.37 -15.97 34.95
N SER A 81 -22.58 -15.69 36.24
CA SER A 81 -21.51 -15.40 37.19
C SER A 81 -20.61 -16.61 37.46
N ASP A 82 -21.04 -17.84 37.12
CA ASP A 82 -20.20 -19.03 37.23
C ASP A 82 -19.00 -18.93 36.27
N ARG A 83 -17.80 -18.86 36.86
CA ARG A 83 -16.55 -18.71 36.12
C ARG A 83 -16.31 -19.80 35.08
N ALA A 84 -16.74 -21.04 35.33
CA ALA A 84 -16.49 -22.16 34.43
C ALA A 84 -17.46 -22.16 33.24
N PHE A 85 -18.73 -21.84 33.46
CA PHE A 85 -19.69 -21.68 32.38
C PHE A 85 -19.39 -20.42 31.55
N GLY A 86 -19.22 -19.28 32.22
CA GLY A 86 -18.95 -17.98 31.60
C GLY A 86 -17.73 -18.00 30.68
N LYS A 87 -16.60 -18.57 31.11
CA LYS A 87 -15.39 -18.67 30.27
C LYS A 87 -15.63 -19.45 28.97
N HIS A 88 -16.41 -20.53 29.02
CA HIS A 88 -16.68 -21.37 27.86
C HIS A 88 -17.72 -20.72 26.94
N LEU A 89 -18.69 -20.00 27.50
CA LEU A 89 -19.67 -19.25 26.74
C LEU A 89 -19.01 -18.08 25.99
N VAL A 90 -18.15 -17.31 26.67
CA VAL A 90 -17.36 -16.24 26.03
C VAL A 90 -16.50 -16.80 24.91
N PHE A 91 -15.76 -17.89 25.16
CA PHE A 91 -14.94 -18.53 24.13
C PHE A 91 -15.74 -19.02 22.93
N ALA A 92 -16.90 -19.66 23.17
CA ALA A 92 -17.77 -20.13 22.09
C ALA A 92 -18.32 -18.97 21.25
N LEU A 93 -18.69 -17.85 21.88
CA LEU A 93 -19.14 -16.65 21.17
C LEU A 93 -18.01 -16.01 20.37
N VAL A 94 -16.84 -15.80 20.98
CA VAL A 94 -15.70 -15.16 20.30
C VAL A 94 -15.23 -15.98 19.09
N SER A 95 -15.29 -17.31 19.19
CA SER A 95 -14.82 -18.22 18.12
C SER A 95 -15.76 -18.34 16.91
N LEU A 96 -16.92 -17.66 16.91
CA LEU A 96 -17.80 -17.63 15.74
C LEU A 96 -17.27 -16.71 14.64
N SER A 97 -17.64 -16.99 13.39
CA SER A 97 -17.38 -16.11 12.25
C SER A 97 -18.70 -15.80 11.53
N PRO A 98 -19.17 -14.53 11.52
CA PRO A 98 -18.63 -13.39 12.26
C PRO A 98 -18.85 -13.50 13.77
N SER A 99 -17.94 -12.90 14.55
CA SER A 99 -17.94 -12.97 16.01
C SER A 99 -18.91 -11.94 16.63
N PRO A 100 -19.93 -12.33 17.42
CA PRO A 100 -20.83 -11.41 18.10
C PRO A 100 -20.19 -10.80 19.36
N LEU A 101 -19.15 -9.98 19.17
CA LEU A 101 -18.37 -9.38 20.26
C LEU A 101 -19.19 -8.59 21.29
N PRO A 102 -20.25 -7.83 20.91
CA PRO A 102 -21.11 -7.18 21.91
C PRO A 102 -21.79 -8.18 22.86
N CYS A 103 -22.21 -9.35 22.35
CA CYS A 103 -22.79 -10.40 23.19
C CYS A 103 -21.73 -11.02 24.10
N ALA A 104 -20.53 -11.29 23.57
CA ALA A 104 -19.42 -11.82 24.36
C ALA A 104 -19.01 -10.84 25.48
N ALA A 105 -18.97 -9.54 25.20
CA ALA A 105 -18.67 -8.50 26.17
C ALA A 105 -19.73 -8.40 27.28
N ALA A 106 -21.02 -8.49 26.93
CA ALA A 106 -22.11 -8.51 27.90
C ALA A 106 -22.02 -9.71 28.85
N VAL A 107 -21.70 -10.91 28.33
CA VAL A 107 -21.46 -12.10 29.14
C VAL A 107 -20.22 -11.91 30.02
N PHE A 108 -19.11 -11.42 29.45
CA PHE A 108 -17.86 -11.18 30.15
C PHE A 108 -18.03 -10.28 31.37
N SER A 109 -18.81 -9.19 31.24
CA SER A 109 -19.07 -8.24 32.34
C SER A 109 -19.82 -8.84 33.54
N GLN A 110 -20.48 -9.99 33.36
CA GLN A 110 -21.27 -10.66 34.41
C GLN A 110 -20.50 -11.79 35.11
N ILE A 111 -19.31 -12.16 34.61
CA ILE A 111 -18.50 -13.23 35.20
C ILE A 111 -17.87 -12.73 36.51
N HIS A 112 -18.04 -13.48 37.59
CA HIS A 112 -17.36 -13.17 38.85
C HIS A 112 -15.90 -13.66 38.81
N LEU A 113 -14.95 -12.76 39.07
CA LEU A 113 -13.49 -13.02 39.03
C LEU A 113 -13.03 -13.74 37.73
N PRO A 114 -13.18 -13.08 36.55
CA PRO A 114 -12.71 -13.65 35.28
C PRO A 114 -11.21 -13.93 35.36
N GLY A 115 -10.78 -15.10 34.88
CA GLY A 115 -9.35 -15.47 34.86
C GLY A 115 -8.63 -15.01 33.60
N VAL A 116 -7.30 -15.14 33.58
CA VAL A 116 -6.40 -14.79 32.45
C VAL A 116 -6.95 -15.26 31.09
N PHE A 117 -7.36 -16.54 30.99
CA PHE A 117 -7.94 -17.10 29.76
C PHE A 117 -9.15 -16.31 29.22
N THR A 118 -10.02 -15.82 30.11
CA THR A 118 -11.25 -15.10 29.71
C THR A 118 -10.90 -13.70 29.21
N TYR A 119 -9.96 -13.02 29.87
CA TYR A 119 -9.41 -11.74 29.38
C TYR A 119 -8.73 -11.93 28.02
N ASN A 120 -7.82 -12.91 27.89
CA ASN A 120 -7.13 -13.19 26.63
C ASN A 120 -8.09 -13.54 25.49
N THR A 121 -9.19 -14.25 25.79
CA THR A 121 -10.23 -14.54 24.81
C THR A 121 -10.90 -13.26 24.30
N MET A 122 -11.24 -12.32 25.19
CA MET A 122 -11.82 -11.03 24.79
C MET A 122 -10.81 -10.16 24.04
N ILE A 123 -9.57 -10.07 24.51
CA ILE A 123 -8.49 -9.31 23.86
C ILE A 123 -8.27 -9.86 22.43
N ARG A 124 -8.19 -11.18 22.27
CA ARG A 124 -8.10 -11.84 20.97
C ARG A 124 -9.27 -11.47 20.06
N GLY A 125 -10.50 -11.61 20.55
CA GLY A 125 -11.70 -11.31 19.78
C GLY A 125 -11.71 -9.89 19.23
N TYR A 126 -11.36 -8.91 20.07
CA TYR A 126 -11.23 -7.52 19.64
C TYR A 126 -10.06 -7.30 18.67
N ALA A 127 -8.87 -7.87 18.96
CA ALA A 127 -7.71 -7.75 18.08
C ALA A 127 -7.95 -8.33 16.67
N GLU A 128 -8.75 -9.39 16.56
CA GLU A 128 -9.14 -10.00 15.29
C GLU A 128 -10.23 -9.21 14.55
N SER A 129 -11.01 -8.37 15.25
CA SER A 129 -12.09 -7.57 14.67
C SER A 129 -11.61 -6.34 13.88
N ASP A 130 -12.57 -5.67 13.21
CA ASP A 130 -12.37 -4.38 12.54
C ASP A 130 -12.22 -3.21 13.53
N SER A 131 -12.62 -3.41 14.79
CA SER A 131 -12.54 -2.44 15.88
C SER A 131 -11.63 -2.98 17.00
N PRO A 132 -10.31 -2.91 16.84
CA PRO A 132 -9.34 -3.46 17.81
C PRO A 132 -9.15 -2.60 19.07
N GLY A 133 -9.62 -1.35 19.09
CA GLY A 133 -9.49 -0.41 20.22
C GLY A 133 -9.89 -0.98 21.60
N PRO A 134 -11.03 -1.69 21.72
CA PRO A 134 -11.46 -2.27 23.00
C PRO A 134 -10.50 -3.32 23.57
N ALA A 135 -9.61 -3.92 22.77
CA ALA A 135 -8.60 -4.86 23.29
C ALA A 135 -7.71 -4.20 24.36
N LEU A 136 -7.33 -2.94 24.15
CA LEU A 136 -6.50 -2.16 25.09
C LEU A 136 -7.27 -1.81 26.38
N LEU A 137 -8.59 -1.60 26.27
CA LEU A 137 -9.45 -1.34 27.43
C LEU A 137 -9.59 -2.59 28.30
N VAL A 138 -9.80 -3.76 27.67
CA VAL A 138 -9.88 -5.05 28.38
C VAL A 138 -8.56 -5.36 29.08
N HIS A 139 -7.41 -5.04 28.48
CA HIS A 139 -6.11 -5.15 29.15
C HIS A 139 -5.98 -4.24 30.37
N ARG A 140 -6.44 -2.98 30.29
CA ARG A 140 -6.46 -2.10 31.47
C ARG A 140 -7.34 -2.65 32.59
N GLN A 141 -8.48 -3.26 32.26
CA GLN A 141 -9.34 -3.95 33.25
C GLN A 141 -8.62 -5.15 33.88
N MET A 142 -7.90 -5.94 33.09
CA MET A 142 -7.09 -7.08 33.56
C MET A 142 -6.05 -6.63 34.60
N LEU A 143 -5.32 -5.55 34.30
CA LEU A 143 -4.32 -4.98 35.20
C LEU A 143 -4.96 -4.39 36.47
N ALA A 144 -6.09 -3.69 36.35
CA ALA A 144 -6.83 -3.14 37.50
C ALA A 144 -7.38 -4.24 38.43
N ALA A 145 -7.70 -5.41 37.87
CA ALA A 145 -8.10 -6.60 38.62
C ALA A 145 -6.90 -7.38 39.21
N ALA A 146 -5.67 -6.87 39.09
CA ALA A 146 -4.42 -7.52 39.52
C ALA A 146 -4.22 -8.91 38.92
N ILE A 147 -4.68 -9.12 37.68
CA ILE A 147 -4.50 -10.38 36.95
C ILE A 147 -3.28 -10.22 36.03
N PRO A 148 -2.22 -11.03 36.19
CA PRO A 148 -1.00 -10.86 35.43
C PRO A 148 -1.20 -11.26 33.95
N PRO A 149 -0.76 -10.43 32.99
CA PRO A 149 -0.62 -10.82 31.59
C PRO A 149 0.27 -12.06 31.42
N ASP A 150 -0.02 -12.88 30.42
CA ASP A 150 0.78 -14.06 30.07
C ASP A 150 1.29 -14.00 28.62
N THR A 151 1.96 -15.07 28.17
CA THR A 151 2.49 -15.23 26.81
C THR A 151 1.43 -15.09 25.71
N HIS A 152 0.14 -15.28 26.03
CA HIS A 152 -0.97 -15.14 25.10
C HIS A 152 -1.62 -13.74 25.16
N THR A 153 -1.32 -12.91 26.16
CA THR A 153 -1.89 -11.56 26.27
C THR A 153 -1.22 -10.59 25.27
N TYR A 154 0.11 -10.53 25.26
CA TYR A 154 0.87 -9.53 24.50
C TYR A 154 0.73 -9.64 22.98
N PRO A 155 0.76 -10.84 22.36
CA PRO A 155 0.58 -10.96 20.91
C PRO A 155 -0.73 -10.33 20.41
N PHE A 156 -1.85 -10.54 21.11
CA PHE A 156 -3.12 -9.94 20.69
C PHE A 156 -3.16 -8.42 20.91
N LEU A 157 -2.52 -7.91 21.97
CA LEU A 157 -2.41 -6.47 22.20
C LEU A 157 -1.54 -5.78 21.15
N LEU A 158 -0.37 -6.34 20.84
CA LEU A 158 0.51 -5.82 19.81
C LEU A 158 -0.14 -5.87 18.43
N LYS A 159 -0.88 -6.94 18.11
CA LYS A 159 -1.70 -7.03 16.88
C LYS A 159 -2.77 -5.94 16.83
N ALA A 160 -3.46 -5.69 17.94
CA ALA A 160 -4.43 -4.59 18.04
C ALA A 160 -3.74 -3.22 17.83
N CYS A 161 -2.59 -2.98 18.46
CA CYS A 161 -1.81 -1.76 18.27
C CYS A 161 -1.35 -1.58 16.82
N ALA A 162 -0.90 -2.66 16.17
CA ALA A 162 -0.48 -2.63 14.76
C ALA A 162 -1.64 -2.22 13.84
N LYS A 163 -2.82 -2.83 14.01
CA LYS A 163 -4.03 -2.45 13.25
C LYS A 163 -4.47 -1.00 13.51
N LEU A 164 -4.28 -0.49 14.72
CA LEU A 164 -4.59 0.91 15.07
C LEU A 164 -3.51 1.90 14.65
N MET A 165 -2.35 1.41 14.19
CA MET A 165 -1.11 2.19 14.07
C MET A 165 -0.77 2.97 15.35
N ALA A 166 -1.13 2.42 16.52
CA ALA A 166 -1.01 3.06 17.82
C ALA A 166 0.39 2.86 18.42
N LEU A 167 1.40 3.49 17.81
CA LEU A 167 2.81 3.29 18.14
C LEU A 167 3.11 3.40 19.64
N ARG A 168 2.68 4.50 20.28
CA ARG A 168 2.95 4.75 21.70
C ARG A 168 2.32 3.72 22.64
N GLU A 169 1.13 3.21 22.30
CA GLU A 169 0.50 2.17 23.13
C GLU A 169 1.20 0.82 22.92
N GLY A 170 1.61 0.49 21.70
CA GLY A 170 2.40 -0.71 21.45
C GLY A 170 3.79 -0.70 22.11
N GLU A 171 4.48 0.44 22.17
CA GLU A 171 5.74 0.58 22.92
C GLU A 171 5.56 0.36 24.43
N LYS A 172 4.43 0.80 25.00
CA LYS A 172 4.08 0.49 26.40
C LYS A 172 3.85 -1.00 26.60
N VAL A 173 3.13 -1.65 25.66
CA VAL A 173 2.88 -3.10 25.69
C VAL A 173 4.20 -3.87 25.58
N HIS A 174 5.11 -3.46 24.70
CA HIS A 174 6.45 -4.03 24.58
C HIS A 174 7.25 -3.85 25.89
N SER A 175 7.30 -2.64 26.44
CA SER A 175 7.99 -2.39 27.71
C SER A 175 7.44 -3.27 28.84
N LEU A 176 6.13 -3.53 28.84
CA LEU A 176 5.48 -4.38 29.82
C LEU A 176 5.76 -5.87 29.59
N SER A 177 5.94 -6.34 28.34
CA SER A 177 6.33 -7.74 28.09
C SER A 177 7.75 -8.03 28.58
N VAL A 178 8.69 -7.08 28.39
CA VAL A 178 10.05 -7.17 28.92
C VAL A 178 10.04 -7.18 30.45
N LYS A 179 9.27 -6.28 31.08
CA LYS A 179 9.14 -6.27 32.56
C LYS A 179 8.59 -7.57 33.15
N ASN A 180 7.81 -8.31 32.37
CA ASN A 180 7.21 -9.58 32.78
C ASN A 180 8.06 -10.80 32.36
N GLY A 181 9.29 -10.61 31.88
CA GLY A 181 10.22 -11.70 31.56
C GLY A 181 9.87 -12.44 30.27
N LEU A 182 9.23 -11.76 29.31
CA LEU A 182 8.79 -12.34 28.03
C LEU A 182 9.58 -11.80 26.82
N GLU A 183 10.74 -11.19 27.05
CA GLU A 183 11.61 -10.61 26.02
C GLU A 183 12.17 -11.64 25.05
N THR A 184 12.45 -12.86 25.50
CA THR A 184 12.94 -13.99 24.68
C THR A 184 11.81 -14.89 24.14
N CYS A 185 10.54 -14.54 24.41
CA CYS A 185 9.42 -15.34 23.94
C CYS A 185 9.20 -15.12 22.44
N VAL A 186 9.52 -16.13 21.61
CA VAL A 186 9.40 -16.08 20.15
C VAL A 186 8.01 -15.61 19.68
N PHE A 187 6.93 -15.98 20.37
CA PHE A 187 5.57 -15.52 20.03
C PHE A 187 5.39 -14.00 20.22
N VAL A 188 5.99 -13.45 21.27
CA VAL A 188 5.97 -12.00 21.56
C VAL A 188 6.89 -11.28 20.57
N GLN A 189 8.13 -11.77 20.39
CA GLN A 189 9.11 -11.22 19.45
C GLN A 189 8.58 -11.17 18.01
N ASN A 190 7.98 -12.26 17.51
CA ASN A 190 7.35 -12.30 16.19
C ASN A 190 6.28 -11.21 16.03
N THR A 191 5.48 -11.00 17.07
CA THR A 191 4.43 -9.98 17.02
C THR A 191 5.01 -8.57 17.14
N LEU A 192 6.11 -8.38 17.88
CA LEU A 192 6.84 -7.11 17.96
C LEU A 192 7.44 -6.72 16.61
N VAL A 193 8.08 -7.67 15.91
CA VAL A 193 8.59 -7.47 14.54
C VAL A 193 7.46 -7.01 13.61
N HIS A 194 6.33 -7.72 13.63
CA HIS A 194 5.15 -7.33 12.85
C HIS A 194 4.60 -5.95 13.23
N PHE A 195 4.49 -5.65 14.52
CA PHE A 195 3.99 -4.37 15.03
C PHE A 195 4.88 -3.20 14.59
N TYR A 196 6.19 -3.27 14.85
CA TYR A 196 7.11 -2.21 14.48
C TYR A 196 7.20 -2.04 12.96
N GLY A 197 7.22 -3.15 12.21
CA GLY A 197 7.19 -3.12 10.74
C GLY A 197 5.92 -2.44 10.20
N THR A 198 4.75 -2.79 10.73
CA THR A 198 3.45 -2.19 10.33
C THR A 198 3.36 -0.71 10.71
N CYS A 199 3.98 -0.30 11.81
CA CYS A 199 4.06 1.10 12.22
C CYS A 199 5.18 1.89 11.52
N GLY A 200 5.93 1.30 10.59
CA GLY A 200 7.00 1.95 9.84
C GLY A 200 8.29 2.21 10.65
N LEU A 201 8.44 1.63 11.84
CA LEU A 201 9.68 1.68 12.63
C LEU A 201 10.58 0.50 12.28
N PHE A 202 11.12 0.54 11.08
CA PHE A 202 11.97 -0.52 10.52
C PHE A 202 13.20 -0.84 11.36
N GLU A 203 13.90 0.18 11.86
CA GLU A 203 15.07 -0.02 12.71
C GLU A 203 14.72 -0.74 14.01
N SER A 204 13.55 -0.45 14.60
CA SER A 204 13.06 -1.16 15.79
C SER A 204 12.64 -2.59 15.46
N ALA A 205 11.97 -2.80 14.33
CA ALA A 205 11.60 -4.15 13.88
C ALA A 205 12.83 -5.02 13.62
N TYR A 206 13.84 -4.46 12.94
CA TYR A 206 15.08 -5.14 12.63
C TYR A 206 15.91 -5.43 13.88
N LYS A 207 15.99 -4.52 14.84
CA LYS A 207 16.65 -4.77 16.13
C LYS A 207 16.03 -5.95 16.88
N VAL A 208 14.69 -5.96 17.01
CA VAL A 208 14.00 -7.10 17.65
C VAL A 208 14.32 -8.40 16.92
N PHE A 209 14.34 -8.38 15.58
CA PHE A 209 14.66 -9.55 14.75
C PHE A 209 16.12 -10.02 14.90
N GLU A 210 17.07 -9.09 15.00
CA GLU A 210 18.48 -9.36 15.20
C GLU A 210 18.73 -10.01 16.57
N GLU A 211 18.02 -9.55 17.60
CA GLU A 211 18.08 -10.07 18.98
C GLU A 211 17.39 -11.44 19.17
N MET A 212 16.76 -12.01 18.13
CA MET A 212 16.14 -13.34 18.22
C MET A 212 17.18 -14.46 18.07
N ASP A 213 17.24 -15.35 19.06
CA ASP A 213 18.09 -16.55 19.04
C ASP A 213 17.61 -17.59 18.01
N GLU A 214 16.29 -17.74 17.86
CA GLU A 214 15.67 -18.67 16.91
C GLU A 214 14.68 -17.93 16.01
N ARG A 215 14.95 -17.94 14.71
CA ARG A 215 14.08 -17.36 13.68
C ARG A 215 13.41 -18.48 12.91
N ASN A 216 12.09 -18.49 12.92
CA ASN A 216 11.31 -19.46 12.15
C ASN A 216 10.71 -18.79 10.90
N LEU A 217 10.02 -19.58 10.08
CA LEU A 217 9.38 -19.10 8.86
C LEU A 217 8.42 -17.92 9.12
N VAL A 218 7.72 -17.91 10.26
CA VAL A 218 6.81 -16.81 10.63
C VAL A 218 7.58 -15.52 10.90
N THR A 219 8.74 -15.62 11.56
CA THR A 219 9.65 -14.49 11.82
C THR A 219 10.11 -13.86 10.50
N TRP A 220 10.66 -14.68 9.60
CA TRP A 220 11.14 -14.26 8.28
C TRP A 220 10.02 -13.65 7.43
N ASN A 221 8.87 -14.30 7.37
CA ASN A 221 7.70 -13.81 6.65
C ASN A 221 7.21 -12.46 7.18
N SER A 222 7.20 -12.28 8.50
CA SER A 222 6.75 -11.03 9.13
C SER A 222 7.66 -9.86 8.79
N ILE A 223 8.99 -10.04 8.87
CA ILE A 223 9.93 -8.96 8.58
C ILE A 223 9.99 -8.66 7.07
N ILE A 224 10.11 -9.67 6.21
CA ILE A 224 10.19 -9.46 4.76
C ILE A 224 8.93 -8.77 4.24
N ASN A 225 7.74 -9.25 4.63
CA ASN A 225 6.48 -8.60 4.24
C ASN A 225 6.38 -7.18 4.80
N GLY A 226 6.74 -6.98 6.07
CA GLY A 226 6.69 -5.67 6.72
C GLY A 226 7.52 -4.61 5.98
N PHE A 227 8.71 -4.96 5.50
CA PHE A 227 9.53 -4.07 4.68
C PHE A 227 8.97 -3.89 3.25
N ALA A 228 8.53 -4.99 2.62
CA ALA A 228 7.98 -4.96 1.25
C ALA A 228 6.73 -4.07 1.14
N THR A 229 5.79 -4.16 2.09
CA THR A 229 4.51 -3.43 2.03
C THR A 229 4.60 -1.97 2.49
N ASN A 230 5.69 -1.55 3.12
CA ASN A 230 5.82 -0.22 3.72
C ASN A 230 6.92 0.63 3.05
N GLY A 231 7.12 0.45 1.73
CA GLY A 231 7.99 1.33 0.93
C GLY A 231 9.48 1.11 1.13
N ARG A 232 9.89 -0.05 1.65
CA ARG A 232 11.29 -0.47 1.82
C ARG A 232 11.58 -1.78 1.07
N PRO A 233 11.33 -1.85 -0.26
CA PRO A 233 11.44 -3.08 -1.01
C PRO A 233 12.89 -3.58 -1.14
N ASN A 234 13.91 -2.70 -1.16
CA ASN A 234 15.31 -3.11 -1.24
C ASN A 234 15.73 -3.91 0.00
N GLU A 235 15.32 -3.47 1.18
CA GLU A 235 15.57 -4.14 2.44
C GLU A 235 14.88 -5.50 2.51
N ALA A 236 13.65 -5.61 1.98
CA ALA A 236 12.97 -6.89 1.84
C ALA A 236 13.76 -7.87 0.95
N LEU A 237 14.38 -7.39 -0.14
CA LEU A 237 15.26 -8.23 -0.98
C LEU A 237 16.53 -8.66 -0.23
N THR A 238 17.10 -7.79 0.59
CA THR A 238 18.28 -8.11 1.42
C THR A 238 17.93 -9.18 2.47
N LEU A 239 16.83 -9.00 3.21
CA LEU A 239 16.34 -9.98 4.18
C LEU A 239 16.03 -11.34 3.53
N PHE A 240 15.47 -11.36 2.32
CA PHE A 240 15.27 -12.61 1.58
C PHE A 240 16.60 -13.30 1.24
N ARG A 241 17.66 -12.54 0.92
CA ARG A 241 18.99 -13.12 0.69
C ARG A 241 19.57 -13.67 1.98
N GLU A 242 19.45 -12.93 3.09
CA GLU A 242 19.89 -13.38 4.42
C GLU A 242 19.19 -14.67 4.84
N MET A 243 17.87 -14.78 4.65
CA MET A 243 17.10 -16.00 4.90
C MET A 243 17.66 -17.22 4.14
N ASN A 244 18.09 -17.03 2.89
CA ASN A 244 18.65 -18.11 2.07
C ASN A 244 20.11 -18.46 2.41
N LEU A 245 20.83 -17.55 3.06
CA LEU A 245 22.23 -17.73 3.47
C LEU A 245 22.35 -18.27 4.90
N GLU A 246 21.30 -18.17 5.71
CA GLU A 246 21.30 -18.65 7.09
C GLU A 246 21.29 -20.19 7.15
N ASP A 247 22.15 -20.76 7.98
CA ASP A 247 22.28 -22.22 8.18
C ASP A 247 21.08 -22.86 8.91
N SER A 248 20.07 -22.07 9.28
CA SER A 248 18.85 -22.52 9.96
C SER A 248 17.99 -23.46 9.11
N GLY A 249 18.23 -23.52 7.79
CA GLY A 249 17.54 -24.40 6.85
C GLY A 249 16.09 -24.00 6.58
N VAL A 250 15.66 -22.81 7.03
CA VAL A 250 14.31 -22.28 6.80
C VAL A 250 14.14 -21.96 5.32
N LYS A 251 13.21 -22.65 4.65
CA LYS A 251 12.94 -22.45 3.22
C LYS A 251 11.81 -21.44 2.99
N PRO A 252 11.93 -20.57 1.97
CA PRO A 252 10.84 -19.71 1.53
C PRO A 252 9.57 -20.49 1.21
N ASP A 253 8.43 -19.99 1.68
CA ASP A 253 7.10 -20.51 1.32
C ASP A 253 6.38 -19.57 0.35
N GLY A 254 5.13 -19.91 -0.01
CA GLY A 254 4.33 -19.06 -0.90
C GLY A 254 4.15 -17.63 -0.37
N PHE A 255 4.09 -17.43 0.94
CA PHE A 255 3.95 -16.11 1.55
C PHE A 255 5.26 -15.31 1.47
N THR A 256 6.41 -15.96 1.72
CA THR A 256 7.73 -15.36 1.49
C THR A 256 7.84 -14.89 0.04
N MET A 257 7.44 -15.75 -0.90
CA MET A 257 7.57 -15.46 -2.32
C MET A 257 6.63 -14.36 -2.79
N VAL A 258 5.38 -14.29 -2.30
CA VAL A 258 4.48 -13.15 -2.56
C VAL A 258 5.14 -11.85 -2.11
N SER A 259 5.73 -11.81 -0.92
CA SER A 259 6.40 -10.62 -0.38
C SER A 259 7.59 -10.20 -1.25
N LEU A 260 8.39 -11.18 -1.71
CA LEU A 260 9.51 -10.95 -2.63
C LEU A 260 9.05 -10.40 -3.99
N LEU A 261 7.99 -10.98 -4.56
CA LEU A 261 7.42 -10.55 -5.84
C LEU A 261 6.87 -9.13 -5.74
N CYS A 262 6.16 -8.78 -4.66
CA CYS A 262 5.71 -7.42 -4.39
C CYS A 262 6.88 -6.44 -4.33
N ALA A 263 7.96 -6.78 -3.60
CA ALA A 263 9.15 -5.94 -3.55
C ALA A 263 9.79 -5.75 -4.94
N CYS A 264 9.86 -6.81 -5.75
CA CYS A 264 10.35 -6.73 -7.12
C CYS A 264 9.45 -5.85 -8.00
N ALA A 265 8.13 -5.93 -7.82
CA ALA A 265 7.14 -5.15 -8.56
C ALA A 265 7.29 -3.64 -8.29
N GLU A 266 7.43 -3.27 -7.01
CA GLU A 266 7.64 -1.88 -6.59
C GLU A 266 8.94 -1.30 -7.14
N LEU A 267 10.02 -2.10 -7.15
CA LEU A 267 11.33 -1.71 -7.71
C LEU A 267 11.38 -1.77 -9.24
N GLY A 268 10.42 -2.42 -9.89
CA GLY A 268 10.50 -2.74 -11.32
C GLY A 268 11.60 -3.76 -11.66
N ALA A 269 12.05 -4.58 -10.70
CA ALA A 269 13.16 -5.52 -10.81
C ALA A 269 12.79 -6.81 -11.59
N LEU A 270 12.52 -6.67 -12.89
CA LEU A 270 12.00 -7.75 -13.75
C LEU A 270 12.91 -8.98 -13.79
N ALA A 271 14.22 -8.80 -13.89
CA ALA A 271 15.17 -9.90 -13.96
C ALA A 271 15.21 -10.74 -12.68
N LEU A 272 15.07 -10.10 -11.51
CA LEU A 272 14.93 -10.79 -10.23
C LEU A 272 13.56 -11.48 -10.13
N GLY A 273 12.49 -10.79 -10.54
CA GLY A 273 11.14 -11.35 -10.58
C GLY A 273 11.02 -12.61 -11.44
N ARG A 274 11.64 -12.64 -12.63
CA ARG A 274 11.70 -13.85 -13.49
C ARG A 274 12.46 -15.00 -12.82
N ARG A 275 13.56 -14.72 -12.11
CA ARG A 275 14.30 -15.73 -11.33
C ARG A 275 13.44 -16.29 -10.20
N ALA A 276 12.70 -15.43 -9.49
CA ALA A 276 11.75 -15.84 -8.47
C ALA A 276 10.61 -16.69 -9.05
N HIS A 277 10.09 -16.34 -10.24
CA HIS A 277 9.09 -17.13 -10.94
C HIS A 277 9.61 -18.54 -11.30
N LEU A 278 10.82 -18.66 -11.86
CA LEU A 278 11.43 -19.96 -12.14
C LEU A 278 11.63 -20.80 -10.86
N TYR A 279 12.01 -20.17 -9.75
CA TYR A 279 12.11 -20.84 -8.45
C TYR A 279 10.75 -21.39 -8.00
N LEU A 280 9.67 -20.59 -8.09
CA LEU A 280 8.31 -21.00 -7.74
C LEU A 280 7.85 -22.25 -8.50
N VAL A 281 8.15 -22.31 -9.80
CA VAL A 281 7.86 -23.49 -10.63
C VAL A 281 8.68 -24.69 -10.14
N LYS A 282 9.99 -24.52 -9.93
CA LYS A 282 10.91 -25.59 -9.53
C LYS A 282 10.54 -26.22 -8.17
N VAL A 283 10.05 -25.42 -7.23
CA VAL A 283 9.71 -25.88 -5.87
C VAL A 283 8.23 -26.25 -5.71
N GLY A 284 7.45 -26.23 -6.79
CA GLY A 284 6.04 -26.63 -6.76
C GLY A 284 5.10 -25.65 -6.06
N LEU A 285 5.48 -24.36 -6.02
CA LEU A 285 4.63 -23.28 -5.48
C LEU A 285 3.81 -22.56 -6.56
N TYR A 286 4.10 -22.80 -7.84
CA TYR A 286 3.26 -22.38 -8.97
C TYR A 286 1.94 -23.18 -8.97
N GLY A 287 0.81 -22.52 -9.24
CA GLY A 287 -0.54 -23.04 -8.99
C GLY A 287 -1.20 -22.54 -7.70
N ASN A 288 -0.46 -21.84 -6.83
CA ASN A 288 -1.06 -21.08 -5.73
C ASN A 288 -1.59 -19.74 -6.26
N VAL A 289 -2.91 -19.53 -6.19
CA VAL A 289 -3.59 -18.32 -6.69
C VAL A 289 -3.00 -17.02 -6.13
N HIS A 290 -2.54 -16.99 -4.88
CA HIS A 290 -1.93 -15.78 -4.31
C HIS A 290 -0.56 -15.46 -4.94
N VAL A 291 0.23 -16.50 -5.22
CA VAL A 291 1.51 -16.37 -5.92
C VAL A 291 1.29 -15.93 -7.36
N GLU A 292 0.34 -16.54 -8.06
CA GLU A 292 0.01 -16.20 -9.46
C GLU A 292 -0.50 -14.76 -9.57
N ASN A 293 -1.35 -14.31 -8.64
CA ASN A 293 -1.77 -12.90 -8.58
C ASN A 293 -0.60 -11.94 -8.36
N ALA A 294 0.36 -12.30 -7.51
CA ALA A 294 1.56 -11.50 -7.27
C ALA A 294 2.49 -11.48 -8.50
N LEU A 295 2.55 -12.57 -9.28
CA LEU A 295 3.26 -12.63 -10.55
C LEU A 295 2.61 -11.72 -11.60
N ILE A 296 1.28 -11.69 -11.69
CA ILE A 296 0.56 -10.75 -12.58
C ILE A 296 0.91 -9.30 -12.22
N ASP A 297 0.85 -8.93 -10.94
CA ASP A 297 1.20 -7.57 -10.47
C ASP A 297 2.66 -7.22 -10.78
N LEU A 298 3.59 -8.15 -10.48
CA LEU A 298 5.01 -8.01 -10.81
C LEU A 298 5.21 -7.70 -12.30
N TYR A 299 4.71 -8.56 -13.18
CA TYR A 299 4.94 -8.41 -14.60
C TYR A 299 4.31 -7.13 -15.15
N ALA A 300 3.11 -6.77 -14.68
CA ALA A 300 2.47 -5.51 -15.05
C ALA A 300 3.24 -4.28 -14.58
N LYS A 301 3.73 -4.24 -13.33
CA LYS A 301 4.54 -3.15 -12.77
C LYS A 301 6.00 -3.14 -13.23
N CYS A 302 6.41 -4.16 -13.98
CA CYS A 302 7.67 -4.19 -14.72
C CYS A 302 7.50 -3.88 -16.21
N GLY A 303 6.27 -3.56 -16.67
CA GLY A 303 5.98 -3.27 -18.07
C GLY A 303 6.11 -4.49 -18.99
N SER A 304 5.93 -5.71 -18.46
CA SER A 304 5.93 -6.96 -19.23
C SER A 304 4.51 -7.54 -19.30
N ILE A 305 3.61 -6.83 -19.98
CA ILE A 305 2.18 -7.16 -20.02
C ILE A 305 1.91 -8.52 -20.69
N GLU A 306 2.70 -8.91 -21.68
CA GLU A 306 2.59 -10.22 -22.32
C GLU A 306 2.83 -11.37 -21.32
N GLU A 307 3.79 -11.24 -20.40
CA GLU A 307 4.01 -12.24 -19.33
C GLU A 307 2.91 -12.21 -18.27
N ALA A 308 2.38 -11.02 -17.94
CA ALA A 308 1.25 -10.89 -17.02
C ALA A 308 -0.01 -11.60 -17.56
N TYR A 309 -0.31 -11.43 -18.85
CA TYR A 309 -1.39 -12.15 -19.54
C TYR A 309 -1.15 -13.65 -19.56
N ARG A 310 0.07 -14.09 -19.87
CA ARG A 310 0.39 -15.52 -19.88
C ARG A 310 0.12 -16.18 -18.54
N VAL A 311 0.60 -15.58 -17.44
CA VAL A 311 0.32 -16.08 -16.09
C VAL A 311 -1.18 -16.14 -15.87
N PHE A 312 -1.91 -15.06 -16.17
CA PHE A 312 -3.36 -15.01 -16.00
C PHE A 312 -4.07 -16.13 -16.77
N ASP A 313 -3.76 -16.33 -18.05
CA ASP A 313 -4.39 -17.35 -18.90
C ASP A 313 -4.12 -18.76 -18.38
N GLU A 314 -2.89 -19.05 -17.94
CA GLU A 314 -2.48 -20.33 -17.37
C GLU A 314 -3.12 -20.66 -16.01
N MET A 315 -3.65 -19.67 -15.27
CA MET A 315 -4.29 -19.91 -13.98
C MET A 315 -5.49 -20.85 -14.11
N ALA A 316 -5.47 -21.94 -13.34
CA ALA A 316 -6.56 -22.91 -13.27
C ALA A 316 -7.85 -22.33 -12.66
N SER A 317 -7.72 -21.40 -11.71
CA SER A 317 -8.84 -20.70 -11.07
C SER A 317 -8.53 -19.23 -10.93
N LYS A 318 -9.32 -18.38 -11.59
CA LYS A 318 -9.18 -16.92 -11.56
C LYS A 318 -10.13 -16.34 -10.52
N THR A 319 -9.60 -15.44 -9.68
CA THR A 319 -10.37 -14.75 -8.63
C THR A 319 -10.56 -13.29 -8.99
N VAL A 320 -11.46 -12.58 -8.29
CA VAL A 320 -11.61 -11.12 -8.42
C VAL A 320 -10.26 -10.39 -8.34
N VAL A 321 -9.33 -10.86 -7.51
CA VAL A 321 -7.97 -10.32 -7.40
C VAL A 321 -7.18 -10.53 -8.69
N SER A 322 -7.22 -11.73 -9.29
CA SER A 322 -6.55 -12.05 -10.56
C SER A 322 -6.99 -11.12 -11.69
N TRP A 323 -8.31 -10.93 -11.85
CA TRP A 323 -8.88 -10.02 -12.84
C TRP A 323 -8.50 -8.57 -12.55
N THR A 324 -8.60 -8.14 -11.29
CA THR A 324 -8.27 -6.78 -10.87
C THR A 324 -6.81 -6.43 -11.13
N SER A 325 -5.88 -7.32 -10.76
CA SER A 325 -4.44 -7.11 -10.98
C SER A 325 -4.12 -6.87 -12.45
N LEU A 326 -4.72 -7.65 -13.35
CA LEU A 326 -4.49 -7.50 -14.79
C LEU A 326 -5.20 -6.27 -15.37
N ILE A 327 -6.44 -5.97 -14.97
CA ILE A 327 -7.17 -4.75 -15.40
C ILE A 327 -6.38 -3.49 -15.03
N VAL A 328 -5.95 -3.39 -13.76
CA VAL A 328 -5.14 -2.26 -13.29
C VAL A 328 -3.81 -2.21 -14.04
N GLY A 329 -3.15 -3.37 -14.19
CA GLY A 329 -1.90 -3.50 -14.95
C GLY A 329 -1.99 -2.99 -16.38
N LEU A 330 -3.06 -3.33 -17.10
CA LEU A 330 -3.30 -2.87 -18.47
C LEU A 330 -3.55 -1.36 -18.53
N ALA A 331 -4.37 -0.84 -17.62
CA ALA A 331 -4.68 0.58 -17.54
C ALA A 331 -3.42 1.43 -17.35
N VAL A 332 -2.54 1.06 -16.42
CA VAL A 332 -1.27 1.78 -16.18
C VAL A 332 -0.24 1.57 -17.28
N ASN A 333 -0.43 0.60 -18.17
CA ASN A 333 0.46 0.34 -19.31
C ASN A 333 -0.01 0.95 -20.64
N GLY A 334 -1.10 1.74 -20.60
CA GLY A 334 -1.67 2.39 -21.77
C GLY A 334 -2.59 1.50 -22.61
N PHE A 335 -2.89 0.28 -22.14
CA PHE A 335 -3.82 -0.66 -22.78
C PHE A 335 -5.24 -0.51 -22.21
N GLY A 336 -5.74 0.73 -22.22
CA GLY A 336 -6.99 1.06 -21.53
C GLY A 336 -8.23 0.41 -22.15
N LYS A 337 -8.26 0.21 -23.47
CA LYS A 337 -9.40 -0.47 -24.12
C LYS A 337 -9.45 -1.95 -23.74
N GLU A 338 -8.29 -2.60 -23.78
CA GLU A 338 -8.08 -3.98 -23.38
C GLU A 338 -8.44 -4.18 -21.90
N ALA A 339 -8.13 -3.21 -21.03
CA ALA A 339 -8.57 -3.22 -19.64
C ALA A 339 -10.10 -3.20 -19.48
N LEU A 340 -10.82 -2.41 -20.29
CA LEU A 340 -12.30 -2.35 -20.27
C LEU A 340 -12.95 -3.60 -20.87
N GLU A 341 -12.33 -4.20 -21.89
CA GLU A 341 -12.74 -5.50 -22.44
C GLU A 341 -12.59 -6.60 -21.40
N LEU A 342 -11.47 -6.60 -20.67
CA LEU A 342 -11.21 -7.55 -19.59
C LEU A 342 -12.17 -7.35 -18.40
N PHE A 343 -12.52 -6.11 -18.07
CA PHE A 343 -13.58 -5.80 -17.10
C PHE A 343 -14.93 -6.37 -17.55
N SER A 344 -15.31 -6.15 -18.81
CA SER A 344 -16.55 -6.70 -19.37
C SER A 344 -16.56 -8.23 -19.35
N ALA A 345 -15.41 -8.87 -19.56
CA ALA A 345 -15.25 -10.31 -19.42
C ALA A 345 -15.41 -10.78 -17.96
N MET A 346 -14.83 -10.06 -16.99
CA MET A 346 -15.04 -10.32 -15.55
C MET A 346 -16.53 -10.26 -15.17
N GLU A 347 -17.28 -9.30 -15.71
CA GLU A 347 -18.73 -9.21 -15.48
C GLU A 347 -19.48 -10.43 -16.05
N ARG A 348 -19.08 -10.92 -17.22
CA ARG A 348 -19.67 -12.13 -17.82
C ARG A 348 -19.42 -13.39 -16.99
N GLU A 349 -18.28 -13.46 -16.30
CA GLU A 349 -17.97 -14.50 -15.31
C GLU A 349 -18.75 -14.33 -13.99
N ARG A 350 -19.62 -13.32 -13.89
CA ARG A 350 -20.44 -13.00 -12.71
C ARG A 350 -19.60 -12.71 -11.46
N LEU A 351 -18.38 -12.24 -11.66
CA LEU A 351 -17.51 -11.80 -10.58
C LEU A 351 -17.84 -10.35 -10.22
N VAL A 352 -18.12 -10.10 -8.94
CA VAL A 352 -18.43 -8.76 -8.46
C VAL A 352 -17.12 -7.96 -8.33
N PRO A 353 -17.02 -6.78 -8.96
CA PRO A 353 -15.84 -5.95 -8.85
C PRO A 353 -15.69 -5.34 -7.45
N THR A 354 -14.46 -5.00 -7.09
CA THR A 354 -14.12 -4.31 -5.83
C THR A 354 -13.82 -2.85 -6.10
N GLU A 355 -13.64 -2.05 -5.04
CA GLU A 355 -13.20 -0.66 -5.18
C GLU A 355 -11.90 -0.54 -5.99
N ILE A 356 -10.96 -1.48 -5.86
CA ILE A 356 -9.69 -1.45 -6.58
C ILE A 356 -9.91 -1.72 -8.06
N THR A 357 -10.84 -2.64 -8.39
CA THR A 357 -11.22 -2.91 -9.78
C THR A 357 -11.75 -1.65 -10.46
N LEU A 358 -12.61 -0.89 -9.78
CA LEU A 358 -13.19 0.33 -10.34
C LEU A 358 -12.17 1.47 -10.46
N VAL A 359 -11.17 1.56 -9.58
CA VAL A 359 -10.02 2.45 -9.81
C VAL A 359 -9.32 2.11 -11.11
N GLY A 360 -9.04 0.82 -11.38
CA GLY A 360 -8.43 0.37 -12.64
C GLY A 360 -9.24 0.75 -13.88
N VAL A 361 -10.57 0.54 -13.83
CA VAL A 361 -11.51 0.90 -14.91
C VAL A 361 -11.54 2.41 -15.16
N LEU A 362 -11.62 3.22 -14.10
CA LEU A 362 -11.63 4.67 -14.23
C LEU A 362 -10.29 5.21 -14.71
N TYR A 363 -9.18 4.59 -14.30
CA TYR A 363 -7.85 4.90 -14.81
C TYR A 363 -7.75 4.60 -16.31
N ALA A 364 -8.27 3.46 -16.76
CA ALA A 364 -8.34 3.11 -18.18
C ALA A 364 -9.14 4.15 -18.98
N CYS A 365 -10.28 4.61 -18.45
CA CYS A 365 -11.07 5.69 -19.06
C CYS A 365 -10.26 6.99 -19.13
N SER A 366 -9.59 7.36 -18.03
CA SER A 366 -8.74 8.56 -17.95
C SER A 366 -7.63 8.56 -19.00
N HIS A 367 -6.88 7.45 -19.12
CA HIS A 367 -5.76 7.33 -20.07
C HIS A 367 -6.18 7.15 -21.52
N CYS A 368 -7.45 6.88 -21.79
CA CYS A 368 -8.01 6.80 -23.15
C CYS A 368 -8.91 7.98 -23.51
N GLY A 369 -9.08 8.97 -22.62
CA GLY A 369 -9.95 10.12 -22.84
C GLY A 369 -11.43 9.78 -22.97
N LEU A 370 -11.87 8.67 -22.37
CA LEU A 370 -13.26 8.19 -22.45
C LEU A 370 -14.11 8.83 -21.34
N VAL A 371 -14.41 10.13 -21.49
CA VAL A 371 -15.10 10.94 -20.45
C VAL A 371 -16.46 10.36 -20.10
N ASP A 372 -17.31 10.10 -21.09
CA ASP A 372 -18.67 9.59 -20.88
C ASP A 372 -18.67 8.20 -20.21
N GLU A 373 -17.78 7.32 -20.66
CA GLU A 373 -17.60 5.98 -20.06
C GLU A 373 -17.11 6.08 -18.61
N GLY A 374 -16.19 7.00 -18.32
CA GLY A 374 -15.72 7.24 -16.96
C GLY A 374 -16.86 7.64 -16.02
N PHE A 375 -17.72 8.57 -16.42
CA PHE A 375 -18.92 8.92 -15.64
C PHE A 375 -19.92 7.77 -15.54
N ARG A 376 -20.11 7.01 -16.63
CA ARG A 376 -20.96 5.81 -16.63
C ARG A 376 -20.49 4.82 -15.57
N TYR A 377 -19.23 4.40 -15.59
CA TYR A 377 -18.68 3.45 -14.61
C TYR A 377 -18.67 4.00 -13.19
N PHE A 378 -18.38 5.30 -13.00
CA PHE A 378 -18.43 5.93 -11.68
C PHE A 378 -19.84 5.89 -11.07
N ASN A 379 -20.89 6.04 -11.89
CA ASN A 379 -22.27 5.92 -11.44
C ASN A 379 -22.67 4.45 -11.19
N ARG A 380 -22.26 3.52 -12.06
CA ARG A 380 -22.49 2.07 -11.87
C ARG A 380 -21.90 1.57 -10.57
N MET A 381 -20.72 2.07 -10.19
CA MET A 381 -20.07 1.76 -8.92
C MET A 381 -21.00 1.93 -7.72
N LYS A 382 -21.75 3.02 -7.66
CA LYS A 382 -22.73 3.28 -6.60
C LYS A 382 -24.00 2.48 -6.78
N ASN A 383 -24.59 2.56 -7.98
CA ASN A 383 -25.97 2.15 -8.22
C ASN A 383 -26.12 0.64 -8.43
N GLU A 384 -25.12 -0.02 -9.00
CA GLU A 384 -25.17 -1.44 -9.35
C GLU A 384 -24.34 -2.28 -8.35
N TYR A 385 -23.15 -1.81 -7.99
CA TYR A 385 -22.25 -2.59 -7.11
C TYR A 385 -22.32 -2.19 -5.63
N ASN A 386 -23.05 -1.12 -5.27
CA ASN A 386 -23.12 -0.58 -3.91
C ASN A 386 -21.74 -0.25 -3.30
N ILE A 387 -20.79 0.17 -4.14
CA ILE A 387 -19.45 0.56 -3.73
C ILE A 387 -19.45 2.07 -3.49
N VAL A 388 -19.09 2.46 -2.26
CA VAL A 388 -18.95 3.88 -1.90
C VAL A 388 -17.65 4.44 -2.49
N PRO A 389 -17.70 5.52 -3.30
CA PRO A 389 -16.49 6.11 -3.84
C PRO A 389 -15.56 6.62 -2.75
N LYS A 390 -14.30 6.19 -2.85
CA LYS A 390 -13.16 6.69 -2.08
C LYS A 390 -12.38 7.77 -2.83
N ILE A 391 -11.45 8.46 -2.15
CA ILE A 391 -10.68 9.58 -2.69
C ILE A 391 -9.94 9.24 -3.99
N GLU A 392 -9.52 7.98 -4.16
CA GLU A 392 -8.85 7.47 -5.35
C GLU A 392 -9.76 7.53 -6.58
N HIS A 393 -11.04 7.19 -6.44
CA HIS A 393 -12.01 7.23 -7.55
C HIS A 393 -12.28 8.67 -7.98
N TYR A 394 -12.41 9.59 -7.02
CA TYR A 394 -12.54 11.03 -7.33
C TYR A 394 -11.28 11.56 -8.01
N GLY A 395 -10.09 11.13 -7.55
CA GLY A 395 -8.82 11.44 -8.21
C GLY A 395 -8.79 10.99 -9.67
N CYS A 396 -9.28 9.80 -10.00
CA CYS A 396 -9.41 9.33 -11.39
C CYS A 396 -10.35 10.21 -12.23
N MET A 397 -11.48 10.65 -11.66
CA MET A 397 -12.42 11.53 -12.38
C MET A 397 -11.84 12.92 -12.65
N VAL A 398 -11.09 13.47 -11.69
CA VAL A 398 -10.39 14.75 -11.86
C VAL A 398 -9.28 14.63 -12.91
N ASP A 399 -8.53 13.52 -12.90
CA ASP A 399 -7.51 13.23 -13.92
C ASP A 399 -8.14 13.09 -15.31
N LEU A 400 -9.27 12.38 -15.42
CA LEU A 400 -10.02 12.20 -16.67
C LEU A 400 -10.49 13.54 -17.26
N LEU A 401 -11.15 14.38 -16.46
CA LEU A 401 -11.60 15.72 -16.87
C LEU A 401 -10.41 16.63 -17.20
N GLY A 402 -9.36 16.55 -16.38
CA GLY A 402 -8.14 17.33 -16.55
C GLY A 402 -7.44 17.05 -17.87
N ARG A 403 -7.25 15.77 -18.23
CA ARG A 403 -6.65 15.34 -19.52
C ARG A 403 -7.51 15.70 -20.72
N ALA A 404 -8.84 15.68 -20.55
CA ALA A 404 -9.78 16.08 -21.59
C ALA A 404 -9.85 17.60 -21.81
N GLY A 405 -9.09 18.40 -21.05
CA GLY A 405 -9.13 19.86 -21.11
C GLY A 405 -10.33 20.51 -20.43
N LEU A 406 -11.18 19.71 -19.76
CA LEU A 406 -12.35 20.17 -19.01
C LEU A 406 -11.98 20.65 -17.60
N VAL A 407 -10.96 21.51 -17.52
CA VAL A 407 -10.30 21.90 -16.25
C VAL A 407 -11.27 22.62 -15.28
N GLU A 408 -12.19 23.42 -15.80
CA GLU A 408 -13.24 24.05 -14.97
C GLU A 408 -14.17 23.01 -14.34
N GLN A 409 -14.66 22.06 -15.15
CA GLN A 409 -15.48 20.96 -14.63
C GLN A 409 -14.71 20.11 -13.62
N ALA A 410 -13.40 19.89 -13.83
CA ALA A 410 -12.56 19.19 -12.87
C ALA A 410 -12.48 19.93 -11.53
N HIS A 411 -12.33 21.26 -11.55
CA HIS A 411 -12.36 22.10 -10.35
C HIS A 411 -13.73 22.04 -9.65
N ASP A 412 -14.81 22.19 -10.39
CA ASP A 412 -16.16 22.13 -9.84
C ASP A 412 -16.45 20.75 -9.24
N TYR A 413 -15.94 19.69 -9.86
CA TYR A 413 -16.04 18.34 -9.34
C TYR A 413 -15.32 18.19 -7.98
N ILE A 414 -14.14 18.79 -7.82
CA ILE A 414 -13.40 18.84 -6.55
C ILE A 414 -14.20 19.60 -5.48
N MET A 415 -14.84 20.70 -5.85
CA MET A 415 -15.63 21.52 -4.92
C MET A 415 -16.89 20.81 -4.42
N ASN A 416 -17.48 19.94 -5.24
CA ASN A 416 -18.76 19.29 -4.96
C ASN A 416 -18.62 17.85 -4.42
N MET A 417 -17.41 17.31 -4.30
CA MET A 417 -17.25 15.95 -3.79
C MET A 417 -17.49 15.87 -2.27
N PRO A 418 -18.06 14.75 -1.76
CA PRO A 418 -18.45 14.59 -0.36
C PRO A 418 -17.26 14.32 0.59
N LEU A 419 -16.03 14.29 0.07
CA LEU A 419 -14.80 13.99 0.79
C LEU A 419 -13.88 15.21 0.76
N ALA A 420 -13.08 15.42 1.80
CA ALA A 420 -12.05 16.45 1.79
C ALA A 420 -10.99 16.13 0.73
N PRO A 421 -10.68 17.05 -0.22
CA PRO A 421 -9.65 16.79 -1.22
C PRO A 421 -8.25 16.77 -0.61
N ASN A 422 -7.47 15.75 -0.97
CA ASN A 422 -6.08 15.62 -0.55
C ASN A 422 -5.11 16.30 -1.54
N ALA A 423 -3.82 16.31 -1.20
CA ALA A 423 -2.79 16.92 -2.04
C ALA A 423 -2.71 16.28 -3.44
N VAL A 424 -2.99 14.98 -3.58
CA VAL A 424 -2.94 14.28 -4.88
C VAL A 424 -3.99 14.85 -5.84
N VAL A 425 -5.24 15.01 -5.40
CA VAL A 425 -6.33 15.55 -6.22
C VAL A 425 -6.02 16.98 -6.69
N TRP A 426 -5.54 17.84 -5.79
CA TRP A 426 -5.15 19.21 -6.14
C TRP A 426 -3.96 19.28 -7.08
N ARG A 427 -3.00 18.38 -6.92
CA ARG A 427 -1.82 18.26 -7.79
C ARG A 427 -2.20 17.78 -9.19
N THR A 428 -3.17 16.87 -9.30
CA THR A 428 -3.76 16.47 -10.59
C THR A 428 -4.39 17.67 -11.30
N LEU A 429 -5.18 18.49 -10.58
CA LEU A 429 -5.74 19.71 -11.16
C LEU A 429 -4.65 20.70 -11.59
N LEU A 430 -3.62 20.93 -10.76
CA LEU A 430 -2.49 21.81 -11.12
C LEU A 430 -1.76 21.31 -12.38
N GLY A 431 -1.58 19.99 -12.51
CA GLY A 431 -1.03 19.36 -13.70
C GLY A 431 -1.88 19.65 -14.95
N ALA A 432 -3.20 19.48 -14.87
CA ALA A 432 -4.13 19.81 -15.93
C ALA A 432 -4.10 21.32 -16.28
N CYS A 433 -4.03 22.19 -15.27
CA CYS A 433 -3.88 23.63 -15.48
C CYS A 433 -2.60 23.97 -16.23
N ALA A 434 -1.47 23.33 -15.89
CA ALA A 434 -0.20 23.51 -16.59
C ALA A 434 -0.27 23.03 -18.05
N MET A 435 -0.91 21.88 -18.30
CA MET A 435 -1.11 21.34 -19.66
C MET A 435 -2.00 22.25 -20.53
N HIS A 436 -3.09 22.75 -19.98
CA HIS A 436 -4.09 23.55 -20.71
C HIS A 436 -3.95 25.07 -20.48
N LYS A 437 -2.84 25.51 -19.90
CA LYS A 437 -2.49 26.92 -19.66
C LYS A 437 -3.57 27.71 -18.87
N ARG A 438 -4.24 27.06 -17.92
CA ARG A 438 -5.31 27.64 -17.08
C ARG A 438 -4.72 28.27 -15.82
N LEU A 439 -4.28 29.52 -15.91
CA LEU A 439 -3.55 30.19 -14.83
C LEU A 439 -4.37 30.36 -13.55
N ASP A 440 -5.62 30.82 -13.66
CA ASP A 440 -6.43 31.18 -12.49
C ASP A 440 -6.68 29.97 -11.57
N LEU A 441 -7.13 28.86 -12.16
CA LEU A 441 -7.33 27.60 -11.44
C LEU A 441 -6.00 26.98 -10.96
N GLY A 442 -4.90 27.19 -11.70
CA GLY A 442 -3.57 26.78 -11.25
C GLY A 442 -3.16 27.46 -9.94
N ASN A 443 -3.47 28.75 -9.79
CA ASN A 443 -3.20 29.48 -8.54
C ASN A 443 -4.10 29.02 -7.38
N VAL A 444 -5.36 28.67 -7.66
CA VAL A 444 -6.26 28.07 -6.66
C VAL A 444 -5.72 26.73 -6.17
N ALA A 445 -5.33 25.85 -7.10
CA ALA A 445 -4.74 24.55 -6.76
C ALA A 445 -3.45 24.70 -5.95
N TRP A 446 -2.59 25.66 -6.34
CA TRP A 446 -1.37 25.98 -5.60
C TRP A 446 -1.63 26.39 -4.16
N ALA A 447 -2.60 27.29 -3.92
CA ALA A 447 -2.92 27.75 -2.57
C ALA A 447 -3.28 26.57 -1.64
N ARG A 448 -4.01 25.58 -2.16
CA ARG A 448 -4.35 24.36 -1.42
C ARG A 448 -3.17 23.43 -1.21
N LEU A 449 -2.28 23.28 -2.19
CA LEU A 449 -1.09 22.42 -2.07
C LEU A 449 -0.11 22.92 -1.02
N VAL A 450 0.07 24.24 -0.90
CA VAL A 450 0.92 24.84 0.13
C VAL A 450 0.39 24.58 1.54
N GLU A 451 -0.93 24.50 1.72
CA GLU A 451 -1.56 24.15 3.00
C GLU A 451 -1.41 22.66 3.33
N LEU A 452 -1.58 21.78 2.33
CA LEU A 452 -1.67 20.33 2.52
C LEU A 452 -0.33 19.60 2.53
N ASP A 453 0.64 20.04 1.72
CA ASP A 453 1.91 19.36 1.50
C ASP A 453 3.04 20.36 1.22
N PRO A 454 3.36 21.24 2.20
CA PRO A 454 4.38 22.27 2.01
C PRO A 454 5.74 21.64 1.78
N GLY A 455 6.36 21.98 0.65
CA GLY A 455 7.73 21.55 0.32
C GLY A 455 7.83 20.46 -0.75
N HIS A 456 6.72 19.97 -1.29
CA HIS A 456 6.76 19.07 -2.45
C HIS A 456 7.30 19.81 -3.70
N SER A 457 8.53 19.49 -4.11
CA SER A 457 9.22 20.21 -5.18
C SER A 457 8.53 20.11 -6.55
N GLY A 458 7.78 19.04 -6.79
CA GLY A 458 7.00 18.87 -8.02
C GLY A 458 5.94 19.95 -8.22
N ASP A 459 5.40 20.52 -7.14
CA ASP A 459 4.27 21.46 -7.23
C ASP A 459 4.78 22.83 -7.67
N TYR A 460 5.94 23.22 -7.14
CA TYR A 460 6.67 24.40 -7.61
C TYR A 460 7.08 24.26 -9.07
N VAL A 461 7.51 23.07 -9.50
CA VAL A 461 7.86 22.83 -10.91
C VAL A 461 6.62 22.95 -11.80
N LEU A 462 5.48 22.35 -11.42
CA LEU A 462 4.23 22.45 -12.20
C LEU A 462 3.76 23.91 -12.32
N LEU A 463 3.74 24.65 -11.21
CA LEU A 463 3.35 26.07 -11.23
C LEU A 463 4.36 26.93 -11.99
N SER A 464 5.66 26.67 -11.85
CA SER A 464 6.71 27.34 -12.64
C SER A 464 6.50 27.10 -14.13
N ASN A 465 6.17 25.87 -14.53
CA ASN A 465 5.91 25.52 -15.92
C ASN A 465 4.65 26.22 -16.44
N LEU A 466 3.58 26.29 -15.63
CA LEU A 466 2.38 27.06 -15.96
C LEU A 466 2.69 28.54 -16.18
N TYR A 467 3.43 29.18 -15.27
CA TYR A 467 3.85 30.58 -15.43
C TYR A 467 4.69 30.80 -16.68
N ALA A 468 5.64 29.91 -16.96
CA ALA A 468 6.46 29.96 -18.18
C ALA A 468 5.61 29.81 -19.44
N ALA A 469 4.66 28.87 -19.46
CA ALA A 469 3.79 28.60 -20.60
C ALA A 469 2.85 29.76 -20.97
N VAL A 470 2.58 30.68 -20.03
CA VAL A 470 1.83 31.93 -20.25
C VAL A 470 2.71 33.18 -20.30
N GLY A 471 4.05 33.03 -20.37
CA GLY A 471 5.01 34.13 -20.53
C GLY A 471 5.29 34.95 -19.27
N ARG A 472 4.88 34.50 -18.08
CA ARG A 472 5.08 35.23 -16.81
C ARG A 472 6.43 34.92 -16.14
N TRP A 473 7.53 35.23 -16.82
CA TRP A 473 8.89 34.94 -16.32
C TRP A 473 9.23 35.61 -14.99
N GLY A 474 8.67 36.78 -14.68
CA GLY A 474 8.84 37.43 -13.38
C GLY A 474 8.29 36.61 -12.21
N GLU A 475 7.20 35.87 -12.41
CA GLU A 475 6.64 34.94 -11.42
C GLU A 475 7.50 33.68 -11.30
N VAL A 476 8.02 33.15 -12.42
CA VAL A 476 8.96 32.02 -12.42
C VAL A 476 10.17 32.31 -11.53
N HIS A 477 10.80 33.49 -11.69
CA HIS A 477 11.94 33.90 -10.86
C HIS A 477 11.57 34.10 -9.39
N ARG A 478 10.37 34.61 -9.09
CA ARG A 478 9.88 34.73 -7.71
C ARG A 478 9.66 33.36 -7.07
N LEU A 479 9.03 32.44 -7.80
CA LEU A 479 8.74 31.08 -7.33
C LEU A 479 10.04 30.30 -7.07
N ARG A 480 11.02 30.37 -7.98
CA ARG A 480 12.35 29.76 -7.79
C ARG A 480 13.08 30.32 -6.56
N ARG A 481 13.01 31.63 -6.33
CA ARG A 481 13.57 32.25 -5.10
C ARG A 481 12.84 31.78 -3.84
N SER A 482 11.52 31.60 -3.90
CA SER A 482 10.74 31.04 -2.80
C SER A 482 11.14 29.59 -2.49
N MET A 483 11.37 28.75 -3.51
CA MET A 483 11.89 27.40 -3.32
C MET A 483 13.21 27.39 -2.53
N LEU A 484 14.18 28.23 -2.94
CA LEU A 484 15.47 28.33 -2.28
C LEU A 484 15.35 28.79 -0.81
N LYS A 485 14.52 29.81 -0.55
CA LYS A 485 14.26 30.29 0.81
C LYS A 485 13.59 29.25 1.69
N GLY A 486 12.71 28.43 1.12
CA GLY A 486 12.03 27.33 1.81
C GLY A 486 12.84 26.03 1.90
N GLY A 487 14.08 26.00 1.41
CA GLY A 487 14.91 24.79 1.39
C GLY A 487 14.43 23.70 0.43
N VAL A 488 13.51 24.02 -0.49
CA VAL A 488 12.93 23.06 -1.43
C VAL A 488 13.89 22.85 -2.59
N ARG A 489 14.41 21.63 -2.74
CA ARG A 489 15.32 21.26 -3.84
C ARG A 489 14.55 20.60 -4.98
N LYS A 490 14.80 21.07 -6.21
CA LYS A 490 14.30 20.42 -7.43
C LYS A 490 14.98 19.05 -7.57
N MET A 491 14.18 18.01 -7.77
CA MET A 491 14.70 16.69 -8.12
C MET A 491 15.19 16.71 -9.58
N PRO A 492 16.46 16.35 -9.87
CA PRO A 492 16.94 16.21 -11.24
C PRO A 492 16.23 15.05 -11.93
N GLY A 493 16.01 15.19 -13.24
CA GLY A 493 15.50 14.10 -14.05
C GLY A 493 16.61 13.13 -14.40
N HIS A 494 16.41 11.84 -14.15
CA HIS A 494 17.33 10.77 -14.54
C HIS A 494 16.56 9.60 -15.15
N SER A 495 17.24 8.83 -15.99
CA SER A 495 16.72 7.61 -16.58
C SER A 495 17.59 6.43 -16.19
N LEU A 496 16.95 5.33 -15.81
CA LEU A 496 17.60 4.08 -15.42
C LEU A 496 17.37 3.02 -16.49
N VAL A 497 18.39 2.22 -16.76
CA VAL A 497 18.31 1.02 -17.61
C VAL A 497 19.07 -0.14 -16.96
N GLU A 498 18.45 -1.32 -16.94
CA GLU A 498 19.07 -2.53 -16.40
C GLU A 498 19.61 -3.40 -17.55
N LEU A 499 20.92 -3.63 -17.57
CA LEU A 499 21.59 -4.55 -18.50
C LEU A 499 22.62 -5.39 -17.76
N GLY A 500 22.66 -6.70 -18.03
CA GLY A 500 23.64 -7.61 -17.41
C GLY A 500 23.58 -7.63 -15.86
N ASN A 501 22.40 -7.51 -15.27
CA ASN A 501 22.17 -7.37 -13.81
C ASN A 501 22.83 -6.12 -13.18
N ARG A 502 23.11 -5.09 -13.97
CA ARG A 502 23.57 -3.79 -13.48
C ARG A 502 22.58 -2.71 -13.89
N VAL A 503 22.30 -1.80 -12.97
CA VAL A 503 21.49 -0.61 -13.23
C VAL A 503 22.45 0.52 -13.64
N HIS A 504 22.21 1.09 -14.80
CA HIS A 504 22.93 2.25 -15.32
C HIS A 504 22.01 3.47 -15.21
N GLU A 505 22.49 4.52 -14.56
CA GLU A 505 21.79 5.78 -14.39
C GLU A 505 22.38 6.83 -15.33
N PHE A 506 21.49 7.61 -15.96
CA PHE A 506 21.87 8.72 -16.83
C PHE A 506 21.12 9.98 -16.41
N VAL A 507 21.84 11.09 -16.29
CA VAL A 507 21.27 12.43 -16.16
C VAL A 507 21.42 13.21 -17.48
N MET A 508 20.80 14.38 -17.59
CA MET A 508 20.93 15.20 -18.79
C MET A 508 22.39 15.61 -19.03
N GLY A 509 22.91 15.33 -20.23
CA GLY A 509 24.29 15.65 -20.60
C GLY A 509 25.37 14.88 -19.83
N ASP A 510 25.02 13.72 -19.26
CA ASP A 510 25.94 12.91 -18.46
C ASP A 510 27.12 12.39 -19.28
N ARG A 511 28.33 12.59 -18.75
CA ARG A 511 29.60 12.08 -19.29
C ARG A 511 30.39 11.23 -18.29
N SER A 512 29.77 10.84 -17.18
CA SER A 512 30.42 10.07 -16.11
C SER A 512 30.54 8.58 -16.43
N HIS A 513 29.73 8.08 -17.37
CA HIS A 513 29.72 6.67 -17.76
C HIS A 513 30.99 6.26 -18.50
N SER A 514 31.50 5.04 -18.26
CA SER A 514 32.75 4.56 -18.86
C SER A 514 32.70 4.45 -20.39
N GLN A 515 31.50 4.27 -20.96
CA GLN A 515 31.23 4.23 -22.40
C GLN A 515 30.64 5.57 -22.93
N SER A 516 30.97 6.69 -22.29
CA SER A 516 30.36 7.98 -22.64
C SER A 516 30.60 8.34 -24.11
N ASP A 517 31.82 8.15 -24.63
CA ASP A 517 32.14 8.56 -26.00
C ASP A 517 31.33 7.76 -27.03
N GLU A 518 31.20 6.45 -26.84
CA GLU A 518 30.40 5.58 -27.70
C GLU A 518 28.90 5.92 -27.64
N ILE A 519 28.38 6.25 -26.45
CA ILE A 519 26.98 6.67 -26.28
C ILE A 519 26.70 7.94 -27.09
N TYR A 520 27.61 8.91 -27.08
CA TYR A 520 27.43 10.16 -27.82
C TYR A 520 27.54 9.95 -29.34
N VAL A 521 28.43 9.08 -29.80
CA VAL A 521 28.48 8.67 -31.22
C VAL A 521 27.16 8.00 -31.63
N MET A 522 26.62 7.13 -30.78
CA MET A 522 25.31 6.51 -31.04
C MET A 522 24.17 7.53 -31.06
N LEU A 523 24.21 8.56 -30.20
CA LEU A 523 23.22 9.64 -30.24
C LEU A 523 23.26 10.42 -31.56
N GLU A 524 24.45 10.67 -32.11
CA GLU A 524 24.61 11.30 -33.42
C GLU A 524 24.06 10.42 -34.55
N GLU A 525 24.32 9.11 -34.51
CA GLU A 525 23.75 8.15 -35.45
C GLU A 525 22.20 8.16 -35.40
N ILE A 526 21.65 8.09 -34.18
CA ILE A 526 20.20 8.18 -33.93
C ILE A 526 19.67 9.49 -34.51
N ALA A 527 20.27 10.63 -34.18
CA ALA A 527 19.83 11.94 -34.64
C ALA A 527 19.81 12.02 -36.18
N ASN A 528 20.83 11.49 -36.86
CA ASN A 528 20.90 11.45 -38.31
C ASN A 528 19.79 10.59 -38.92
N LYS A 529 19.54 9.38 -38.40
CA LYS A 529 18.44 8.54 -38.89
C LYS A 529 17.06 9.16 -38.63
N LEU A 530 16.88 9.81 -37.49
CA LEU A 530 15.63 10.50 -37.18
C LEU A 530 15.37 11.67 -38.13
N ARG A 531 16.40 12.46 -38.50
CA ARG A 531 16.28 13.52 -39.50
C ARG A 531 15.83 12.98 -40.86
N LEU A 532 16.32 11.81 -41.27
CA LEU A 532 15.90 11.15 -42.51
C LEU A 532 14.42 10.73 -42.48
N GLU A 533 13.88 10.41 -41.29
CA GLU A 533 12.44 10.17 -41.06
C GLU A 533 11.62 11.47 -40.91
N GLY A 534 12.22 12.65 -41.10
CA GLY A 534 11.54 13.94 -41.01
C GLY A 534 11.32 14.45 -39.58
N TYR A 535 12.09 13.98 -38.61
CA TYR A 535 12.01 14.47 -37.23
C TYR A 535 12.45 15.94 -37.11
N VAL A 536 11.62 16.74 -36.44
CA VAL A 536 11.91 18.12 -36.05
C VAL A 536 11.77 18.26 -34.52
N PRO A 537 12.78 18.79 -33.80
CA PRO A 537 12.70 18.97 -32.35
C PRO A 537 11.54 19.86 -31.91
N ARG A 538 10.84 19.46 -30.86
CA ARG A 538 9.75 20.25 -30.25
C ARG A 538 10.32 21.18 -29.18
N THR A 539 10.93 22.30 -29.58
CA THR A 539 11.58 23.30 -28.70
C THR A 539 10.64 23.93 -27.67
N THR A 540 9.33 23.98 -27.96
CA THR A 540 8.28 24.44 -27.02
C THR A 540 8.25 23.66 -25.70
N ASN A 541 8.83 22.46 -25.64
CA ASN A 541 8.97 21.68 -24.41
C ASN A 541 10.09 22.18 -23.49
N VAL A 542 11.01 23.00 -24.00
CA VAL A 542 12.08 23.59 -23.22
C VAL A 542 11.59 24.91 -22.64
N LEU A 543 11.07 24.84 -21.40
CA LEU A 543 10.55 25.99 -20.65
C LEU A 543 11.69 26.78 -19.99
N ALA A 544 12.69 27.14 -20.79
CA ALA A 544 13.80 28.00 -20.43
C ALA A 544 13.83 29.21 -21.37
N ASP A 545 14.17 30.37 -20.80
CA ASP A 545 14.36 31.61 -21.55
C ASP A 545 15.78 31.62 -22.13
N ILE A 546 15.97 30.80 -23.17
CA ILE A 546 17.24 30.59 -23.89
C ILE A 546 16.98 30.58 -25.40
N GLU A 547 18.04 30.72 -26.19
CA GLU A 547 17.99 30.71 -27.65
C GLU A 547 17.48 29.37 -28.21
N GLU A 548 16.88 29.40 -29.39
CA GLU A 548 16.17 28.25 -29.94
C GLU A 548 17.09 27.09 -30.31
N GLU A 549 18.30 27.40 -30.77
CA GLU A 549 19.38 26.43 -31.03
C GLU A 549 19.85 25.74 -29.74
N GLU A 550 19.87 26.47 -28.62
CA GLU A 550 20.19 25.91 -27.30
C GLU A 550 19.08 25.00 -26.78
N LYS A 551 17.80 25.31 -27.09
CA LYS A 551 16.68 24.42 -26.78
C LYS A 551 16.77 23.11 -27.55
N GLU A 552 17.07 23.17 -28.85
CA GLU A 552 17.27 21.96 -29.66
C GLU A 552 18.43 21.10 -29.14
N THR A 553 19.55 21.74 -28.82
CA THR A 553 20.73 21.08 -28.27
C THR A 553 20.42 20.42 -26.93
N ALA A 554 19.69 21.11 -26.04
CA ALA A 554 19.27 20.57 -24.76
C ALA A 554 18.42 19.28 -24.91
N LEU A 555 17.49 19.26 -25.87
CA LEU A 555 16.62 18.09 -26.12
C LEU A 555 17.43 16.85 -26.53
N ASN A 556 18.53 17.02 -27.26
CA ASN A 556 19.35 15.91 -27.75
C ASN A 556 20.06 15.13 -26.65
N TYR A 557 20.29 15.76 -25.49
CA TYR A 557 21.04 15.17 -24.38
C TYR A 557 20.16 14.86 -23.16
N HIS A 558 18.85 14.73 -23.36
CA HIS A 558 17.95 14.23 -22.32
C HIS A 558 18.36 12.82 -21.88
N SER A 559 18.23 12.55 -20.58
CA SER A 559 18.60 11.27 -19.96
C SER A 559 18.00 10.03 -20.64
N GLU A 560 16.78 10.16 -21.17
CA GLU A 560 16.05 9.10 -21.85
C GLU A 560 16.78 8.69 -23.12
N ARG A 561 17.32 9.68 -23.86
CA ARG A 561 18.04 9.43 -25.11
C ARG A 561 19.39 8.76 -24.84
N LEU A 562 20.11 9.23 -23.82
CA LEU A 562 21.36 8.61 -23.36
C LEU A 562 21.14 7.13 -22.98
N ALA A 563 20.08 6.86 -22.19
CA ALA A 563 19.72 5.51 -21.80
C ALA A 563 19.35 4.62 -23.00
N ILE A 564 18.57 5.14 -23.96
CA ILE A 564 18.22 4.40 -25.19
C ILE A 564 19.48 4.11 -26.04
N ALA A 565 20.34 5.10 -26.23
CA ALA A 565 21.59 4.95 -26.99
C ALA A 565 22.50 3.90 -26.36
N PHE A 566 22.73 3.99 -25.05
CA PHE A 566 23.45 2.98 -24.29
C PHE A 566 22.83 1.59 -24.43
N ALA A 567 21.50 1.49 -24.35
CA ALA A 567 20.82 0.22 -24.48
C ALA A 567 20.98 -0.39 -25.88
N LEU A 568 20.80 0.40 -26.94
CA LEU A 568 20.98 -0.05 -28.32
C LEU A 568 22.40 -0.55 -28.59
N LEU A 569 23.42 0.11 -28.02
CA LEU A 569 24.82 -0.32 -28.13
C LEU A 569 25.09 -1.67 -27.46
N ASN A 570 24.46 -1.92 -26.31
CA ASN A 570 24.84 -3.02 -25.41
C ASN A 570 23.83 -4.17 -25.38
N SER A 571 22.85 -4.21 -26.27
CA SER A 571 21.85 -5.29 -26.32
C SER A 571 21.64 -5.83 -27.73
N ALA A 572 21.47 -7.15 -27.83
CA ALA A 572 21.29 -7.83 -29.11
C ALA A 572 20.01 -7.36 -29.84
N PRO A 573 19.97 -7.34 -31.19
CA PRO A 573 18.77 -7.02 -31.97
C PRO A 573 17.54 -7.83 -31.52
N GLY A 574 16.34 -7.25 -31.61
CA GLY A 574 15.07 -7.85 -31.14
C GLY A 574 14.78 -7.80 -29.62
N VAL A 575 15.77 -7.87 -28.72
CA VAL A 575 15.60 -7.72 -27.26
C VAL A 575 14.90 -6.40 -26.83
N PRO A 576 13.74 -6.40 -26.15
CA PRO A 576 13.07 -5.16 -25.75
C PRO A 576 13.90 -4.32 -24.77
N ILE A 577 13.96 -3.00 -25.00
CA ILE A 577 14.63 -2.03 -24.14
C ILE A 577 13.65 -1.54 -23.07
N ARG A 578 14.08 -1.50 -21.80
CA ARG A 578 13.25 -1.02 -20.68
C ARG A 578 13.94 0.12 -19.97
N ILE A 579 13.24 1.24 -19.83
CA ILE A 579 13.76 2.46 -19.21
C ILE A 579 12.80 2.92 -18.13
N VAL A 580 13.35 3.30 -16.98
CA VAL A 580 12.59 3.93 -15.89
C VAL A 580 13.01 5.38 -15.78
N LYS A 581 12.04 6.29 -15.92
CA LYS A 581 12.18 7.73 -15.76
C LYS A 581 11.53 8.16 -14.45
N ASN A 582 12.27 8.89 -13.62
CA ASN A 582 11.76 9.38 -12.34
C ASN A 582 10.76 10.55 -12.46
N LEU A 583 10.75 11.22 -13.61
CA LEU A 583 9.82 12.30 -13.96
C LEU A 583 8.87 11.85 -15.08
N ARG A 584 7.91 12.69 -15.46
CA ARG A 584 7.13 12.49 -16.67
C ARG A 584 8.03 12.72 -17.89
N VAL A 585 7.93 11.84 -18.90
CA VAL A 585 8.69 11.99 -20.16
C VAL A 585 8.24 13.27 -20.87
N CYS A 586 9.12 14.01 -21.55
CA CYS A 586 8.67 15.20 -22.31
C CYS A 586 8.10 14.81 -23.68
N ALA A 587 7.27 15.69 -24.27
CA ALA A 587 6.58 15.36 -25.53
C ALA A 587 7.55 15.10 -26.70
N ASP A 588 8.72 15.71 -26.64
CA ASP A 588 9.81 15.50 -27.59
C ASP A 588 10.46 14.12 -27.43
N CYS A 589 10.88 13.75 -26.21
CA CYS A 589 11.41 12.42 -25.92
C CYS A 589 10.42 11.31 -26.27
N HIS A 590 9.13 11.49 -26.00
CA HIS A 590 8.11 10.53 -26.39
C HIS A 590 8.05 10.34 -27.92
N LEU A 591 8.07 11.42 -28.70
CA LEU A 591 8.13 11.36 -30.16
C LEU A 591 9.41 10.68 -30.65
N VAL A 592 10.55 11.01 -30.06
CA VAL A 592 11.84 10.42 -30.42
C VAL A 592 11.87 8.93 -30.12
N THR A 593 11.46 8.50 -28.93
CA THR A 593 11.40 7.07 -28.59
C THR A 593 10.49 6.31 -29.56
N LYS A 594 9.36 6.90 -29.95
CA LYS A 594 8.45 6.36 -30.97
C LYS A 594 9.18 6.16 -32.30
N LEU A 595 9.87 7.16 -32.82
CA LEU A 595 10.61 7.04 -34.08
C LEU A 595 11.80 6.07 -33.98
N ILE A 596 12.53 6.05 -32.85
CA ILE A 596 13.61 5.08 -32.63
C ILE A 596 13.05 3.66 -32.67
N SER A 597 11.89 3.40 -32.06
CA SER A 597 11.26 2.06 -32.10
C SER A 597 11.02 1.56 -33.52
N LYS A 598 10.64 2.47 -34.44
CA LYS A 598 10.45 2.19 -35.87
C LYS A 598 11.78 1.96 -36.58
N VAL A 599 12.70 2.92 -36.49
CA VAL A 599 13.96 2.94 -37.25
C VAL A 599 14.88 1.78 -36.88
N TYR A 600 14.92 1.41 -35.59
CA TYR A 600 15.76 0.34 -35.08
C TYR A 600 15.00 -0.99 -34.93
N ASN A 601 13.73 -1.06 -35.34
CA ASN A 601 12.86 -2.22 -35.18
C ASN A 601 12.94 -2.80 -33.75
N ARG A 602 12.65 -1.95 -32.78
CA ARG A 602 12.94 -2.20 -31.36
C ARG A 602 11.73 -1.88 -30.53
N GLU A 603 11.25 -2.85 -29.76
CA GLU A 603 10.31 -2.56 -28.68
C GLU A 603 11.03 -1.81 -27.57
N ILE A 604 10.49 -0.65 -27.19
CA ILE A 604 11.00 0.17 -26.10
C ILE A 604 9.86 0.40 -25.12
N VAL A 605 10.05 0.02 -23.86
CA VAL A 605 9.10 0.26 -22.79
C VAL A 605 9.68 1.33 -21.86
N VAL A 606 9.00 2.45 -21.73
CA VAL A 606 9.41 3.54 -20.83
C VAL A 606 8.38 3.67 -19.71
N ARG A 607 8.79 3.40 -18.47
CA ARG A 607 8.01 3.73 -17.27
C ARG A 607 8.34 5.16 -16.87
N ASP A 608 7.35 6.04 -16.83
CA ASP A 608 7.50 7.38 -16.26
C ASP A 608 6.77 7.48 -14.92
N ARG A 609 6.76 8.67 -14.30
CA ARG A 609 6.08 8.88 -13.00
C ARG A 609 4.58 8.55 -13.03
N SER A 610 3.94 8.61 -14.19
CA SER A 610 2.49 8.46 -14.36
C SER A 610 2.05 7.11 -14.90
N ARG A 611 2.83 6.47 -15.79
CA ARG A 611 2.45 5.23 -16.47
C ARG A 611 3.60 4.60 -17.26
N PHE A 612 3.33 3.48 -17.93
CA PHE A 612 4.20 2.94 -18.98
C PHE A 612 3.77 3.42 -20.37
N HIS A 613 4.76 3.53 -21.24
CA HIS A 613 4.63 3.78 -22.65
C HIS A 613 5.32 2.63 -23.38
N HIS A 614 4.56 1.86 -24.16
CA HIS A 614 5.09 0.76 -24.97
C HIS A 614 5.22 1.24 -26.41
N PHE A 615 6.45 1.44 -26.85
CA PHE A 615 6.78 1.91 -28.19
C PHE A 615 7.12 0.71 -29.08
N ARG A 616 6.37 0.54 -30.16
CA ARG A 616 6.58 -0.51 -31.18
C ARG A 616 6.20 0.07 -32.54
N ASP A 617 7.05 -0.12 -33.55
CA ASP A 617 6.80 0.25 -34.95
C ASP A 617 6.34 1.70 -35.16
N GLY A 618 6.88 2.66 -34.41
CA GLY A 618 6.50 4.06 -34.57
C GLY A 618 5.16 4.42 -33.96
N SER A 619 4.62 3.55 -33.11
CA SER A 619 3.41 3.77 -32.31
C SER A 619 3.71 3.65 -30.82
N CYS A 620 2.84 4.21 -29.98
CA CYS A 620 2.90 4.05 -28.53
C CYS A 620 1.55 3.50 -28.02
N SER A 621 1.56 2.63 -27.00
CA SER A 621 0.33 2.07 -26.41
C SER A 621 -0.71 3.12 -26.05
N CYS A 622 -0.26 4.32 -25.68
CA CYS A 622 -1.12 5.42 -25.31
C CYS A 622 -1.79 6.21 -26.44
N LYS A 623 -1.44 5.94 -27.71
CA LYS A 623 -2.03 6.62 -28.87
C LYS A 623 -1.87 8.15 -28.82
N ASP A 624 -0.71 8.60 -28.31
CA ASP A 624 -0.35 10.01 -28.12
C ASP A 624 -1.30 10.79 -27.17
N TYR A 625 -2.14 10.11 -26.39
CA TYR A 625 -2.97 10.69 -25.34
C TYR A 625 -2.34 10.40 -23.96
N TRP A 626 -1.71 11.38 -23.31
CA TRP A 626 -1.17 11.26 -21.95
C TRP A 626 -1.26 12.53 -21.15
#